data_AF-A0A1J1I3J4-F1
#
_entry.id   AF-A0A1J1I3J4-F1
#
_cell.length_a   1.000
_cell.length_b   1.000
_cell.length_c   1.000
_cell.angle_alpha   90.00
_cell.angle_beta   90.00
_cell.angle_gamma   90.00
#
_symmetry.space_group_name_H-M   'P 1'
#
loop_
_entity.id
_entity.type
_entity.pdbx_description
1 polymer ?
#
loop_
_entity_poly.entity_id
_entity_poly.type
_entity_poly.pdbx_seq_one_letter_code
_entity_poly.pdbx_strand_id
1 'polypeptide(L)' 'MANSTHNKMYSESTYRVGDYVYFETSSSSPYQIRRIEELNKTPSGNVEAKVMCFYRRRDLPTPLVQLADKHQSE' A
#
# COMPACT_ATOMS: atom_id res chain seq x y z
N MET A 1 -37.24 10.64 27.81
CA MET A 1 -35.98 9.85 27.82
C MET A 1 -35.59 9.67 26.36
N ALA A 2 -34.63 10.47 25.88
CA ALA A 2 -34.26 10.51 24.47
C ALA A 2 -33.35 9.31 24.13
N ASN A 3 -33.73 8.57 23.09
CA ASN A 3 -33.01 7.39 22.62
C ASN A 3 -31.62 7.77 22.11
N SER A 4 -30.60 7.25 22.80
CA SER A 4 -29.19 7.47 22.50
C SER A 4 -28.84 6.84 21.14
N THR A 5 -28.71 7.68 20.12
CA THR A 5 -27.99 7.41 18.88
C THR A 5 -26.59 6.88 19.20
N HIS A 6 -26.37 5.57 19.09
CA HIS A 6 -25.03 5.02 19.07
C HIS A 6 -24.48 5.10 17.65
N ASN A 7 -23.39 5.85 17.55
CA ASN A 7 -22.58 6.17 16.39
C ASN A 7 -22.44 4.99 15.40
N LYS A 8 -22.58 5.32 14.12
CA LYS A 8 -22.15 4.50 13.00
C LYS A 8 -20.61 4.36 13.06
N MET A 9 -20.11 3.36 13.77
CA MET A 9 -18.69 2.99 13.71
C MET A 9 -18.40 2.49 12.30
N TYR A 10 -17.66 3.25 11.51
CA TYR A 10 -16.95 2.70 10.36
C TYR A 10 -15.84 1.79 10.90
N SER A 11 -16.18 0.53 11.17
CA SER A 11 -15.23 -0.50 11.61
C SER A 11 -14.99 -1.54 10.53
N GLU A 12 -14.75 -1.11 9.30
CA GLU A 12 -14.17 -2.00 8.29
C GLU A 12 -12.86 -1.39 7.84
N SER A 13 -11.77 -2.15 7.99
CA SER A 13 -10.44 -1.76 7.55
C SER A 13 -10.48 -1.29 6.10
N THR A 14 -10.12 -0.03 5.88
CA THR A 14 -10.10 0.66 4.58
C THR A 14 -9.19 0.00 3.54
N TYR A 15 -8.34 -0.94 3.98
CA TYR A 15 -7.38 -1.67 3.15
C TYR A 15 -7.47 -3.17 3.40
N ARG A 16 -7.33 -3.95 2.33
CA ARG A 16 -7.41 -5.41 2.30
C ARG A 16 -6.23 -6.00 1.51
N VAL A 17 -5.98 -7.29 1.69
CA VAL A 17 -5.02 -8.03 0.85
C VAL A 17 -5.48 -7.96 -0.60
N GLY A 18 -4.54 -7.67 -1.50
CA GLY A 18 -4.78 -7.45 -2.92
C GLY A 18 -4.92 -5.98 -3.31
N ASP A 19 -5.18 -5.07 -2.37
CA ASP A 19 -5.33 -3.64 -2.67
C ASP A 19 -3.99 -3.02 -3.11
N TYR A 20 -4.09 -2.13 -4.09
CA TYR A 20 -2.99 -1.24 -4.49
C TYR A 20 -3.13 0.07 -3.73
N VAL A 21 -2.07 0.46 -3.04
CA VAL A 21 -2.06 1.60 -2.12
C VAL A 21 -0.92 2.56 -2.41
N TYR A 22 -1.15 3.83 -2.12
CA TYR A 22 -0.16 4.90 -2.24
C TYR A 22 0.58 5.08 -0.92
N PHE A 23 1.90 4.94 -0.97
CA PHE A 23 2.81 5.17 0.15
C PHE A 23 3.50 6.52 0.00
N GLU A 24 3.46 7.32 1.07
CA GLU A 24 4.28 8.51 1.22
C GLU A 24 5.62 8.14 1.84
N THR A 25 6.73 8.51 1.20
CA THR A 25 8.09 8.33 1.74
C THR A 25 8.72 9.65 2.17
N SER A 26 8.32 10.76 1.54
CA SER A 26 8.67 12.14 1.91
C SER A 26 7.69 13.09 1.24
N SER A 27 7.47 14.26 1.83
CA SER A 27 6.52 15.26 1.34
C SER A 27 6.87 15.83 -0.04
N SER A 28 8.13 15.72 -0.46
CA SER A 28 8.62 16.21 -1.75
C SER A 28 8.72 15.13 -2.83
N SER A 29 8.53 13.85 -2.48
CA SER A 29 8.61 12.75 -3.45
C SER A 29 7.22 12.32 -3.90
N PRO A 30 7.02 11.98 -5.18
CA PRO A 30 5.72 11.47 -5.61
C PRO A 30 5.47 10.08 -5.03
N TYR A 31 4.22 9.81 -4.64
CA TYR A 31 3.79 8.57 -3.97
C TYR A 31 4.28 7.30 -4.67
N GLN A 32 4.61 6.30 -3.85
CA GLN A 32 4.97 4.96 -4.31
C GLN A 32 3.73 4.08 -4.34
N ILE A 33 3.62 3.21 -5.34
CA ILE A 33 2.53 2.24 -5.42
C ILE A 33 3.03 0.92 -4.85
N ARG A 34 2.23 0.32 -3.97
CA ARG A 34 2.50 -1.00 -3.41
C ARG A 34 1.23 -1.83 -3.41
N ARG A 35 1.36 -3.15 -3.59
CA ARG A 35 0.24 -4.08 -3.43
C ARG A 35 0.37 -4.78 -2.09
N ILE A 36 -0.74 -4.86 -1.35
CA ILE A 36 -0.79 -5.55 -0.08
C ILE A 36 -0.85 -7.05 -0.32
N GLU A 37 0.15 -7.79 0.18
CA GLU A 37 0.19 -9.26 0.09
C GLU A 37 -0.25 -9.90 1.41
N GLU A 38 0.08 -9.28 2.55
CA GLU A 38 -0.38 -9.73 3.87
C GLU A 38 -0.65 -8.51 4.76
N LEU A 39 -1.66 -8.61 5.65
CA LEU A 39 -1.98 -7.63 6.68
C LEU A 39 -2.08 -8.31 8.03
N ASN A 40 -1.29 -7.85 8.99
CA ASN A 40 -1.25 -8.38 10.33
C ASN A 40 -1.60 -7.26 11.32
N LYS A 41 -2.59 -7.51 12.19
CA LYS A 41 -2.89 -6.61 13.31
C LYS A 41 -2.21 -7.15 14.55
N THR A 42 -1.31 -6.37 15.15
CA THR A 42 -0.66 -6.76 16.39
C THR A 42 -1.65 -6.64 17.56
N PRO A 43 -1.43 -7.37 18.67
CA PRO A 43 -2.27 -7.23 19.87
C PRO A 43 -2.27 -5.81 20.46
N SER A 44 -1.22 -5.03 20.21
CA SER A 44 -1.14 -3.61 20.60
C SER A 44 -1.97 -2.68 19.70
N GLY A 45 -2.60 -3.21 18.65
CA GLY A 45 -3.44 -2.47 17.71
C GLY A 45 -2.71 -1.88 16.51
N ASN A 46 -1.40 -2.13 16.35
CA ASN A 46 -0.68 -1.70 15.15
C ASN A 46 -1.05 -2.57 13.95
N VAL A 47 -0.95 -2.01 12.76
CA VAL A 47 -1.14 -2.75 11.51
C VAL A 47 0.19 -2.81 10.78
N GLU A 48 0.62 -4.03 10.49
CA GLU A 48 1.80 -4.30 9.68
C GLU A 48 1.35 -4.86 8.33
N ALA A 49 1.95 -4.37 7.25
CA ALA A 49 1.65 -4.81 5.90
C ALA A 49 2.92 -5.36 5.23
N LYS A 50 2.84 -6.59 4.75
CA LYS A 50 3.80 -7.10 3.78
C LYS A 50 3.31 -6.73 2.40
N VAL A 51 4.19 -6.15 1.60
CA VAL A 51 3.80 -5.51 0.35
C VAL A 51 4.74 -5.86 -0.79
N MET A 52 4.18 -5.97 -1.98
CA MET A 52 4.93 -5.95 -3.23
C MET A 52 5.12 -4.50 -3.69
N CYS A 53 6.36 -4.11 -3.98
CA CYS A 53 6.70 -2.76 -4.40
C CYS A 53 6.68 -2.61 -5.92
N PHE A 54 6.02 -1.56 -6.41
CA PHE A 54 6.09 -1.16 -7.81
C PHE A 54 7.01 0.04 -7.93
N TYR A 55 8.04 -0.08 -8.76
CA TYR A 55 8.98 0.99 -9.03
C TYR A 55 8.65 1.65 -10.35
N ARG A 56 8.69 2.98 -10.38
CA ARG A 56 8.65 3.70 -11.65
C ARG A 56 10.00 3.51 -12.32
N ARG A 57 10.00 3.43 -13.65
CA ARG A 57 11.21 3.29 -14.46
C ARG A 57 12.35 4.24 -14.06
N ARG A 58 12.02 5.52 -13.81
CA ARG A 58 13.00 6.55 -13.43
C ARG A 58 13.61 6.35 -12.03
N ASP A 59 12.95 5.59 -11.16
CA ASP A 59 13.42 5.30 -9.81
C ASP A 59 14.32 4.05 -9.78
N LEU A 60 14.42 3.32 -10.89
CA LEU A 60 15.24 2.11 -11.00
C LEU A 60 16.68 2.46 -11.41
N PRO A 61 17.69 1.77 -10.85
CA PRO A 61 19.05 1.79 -11.38
C PRO A 61 19.10 1.42 -12.86
N THR A 62 19.96 2.09 -13.64
CA THR A 62 20.09 1.89 -15.09
C THR A 62 20.22 0.42 -15.53
N PRO A 63 21.01 -0.44 -14.85
CA PRO A 63 21.09 -1.85 -15.23
C PRO A 63 19.75 -2.60 -15.10
N LEU A 64 18.93 -2.24 -14.11
CA LEU A 64 17.62 -2.87 -13.91
C LEU A 64 16.58 -2.38 -14.91
N VAL A 65 16.72 -1.14 -15.41
CA VAL A 65 15.86 -0.62 -16.48
C VAL A 65 16.02 -1.43 -17.75
N GLN A 66 17.26 -1.75 -18.15
CA GLN A 66 17.54 -2.58 -19.34
C GLN A 66 16.95 -3.99 -19.22
N LEU A 67 17.03 -4.58 -18.02
CA LEU A 67 16.43 -5.89 -17.77
C LEU A 67 14.90 -5.83 -17.82
N ALA A 68 14.30 -4.80 -17.21
CA ALA A 68 12.85 -4.59 -17.24
C ALA A 68 12.33 -4.42 -18.67
N ASP A 69 13.04 -3.67 -19.53
CA ASP A 69 12.70 -3.50 -20.93
C ASP A 69 12.60 -4.82 -21.68
N LYS A 70 13.57 -5.71 -21.47
CA LYS A 70 13.62 -7.01 -22.15
C LYS A 70 12.39 -7.87 -21.79
N HIS A 71 11.95 -7.83 -20.55
CA HIS A 71 10.82 -8.62 -20.05
C HIS A 71 9.45 -7.95 -20.26
N GLN A 72 9.39 -6.68 -20.66
CA GLN A 72 8.12 -5.98 -20.90
C GLN A 72 7.43 -6.44 -22.20
N SER A 73 8.16 -7.10 -23.11
CA SER A 73 7.66 -7.59 -24.39
C SER A 73 7.41 -9.11 -24.45
N GLU A 74 7.59 -9.83 -23.34
CA GLU A 74 7.25 -11.25 -23.19
C GLU A 74 5.83 -11.40 -22.62
#